data_AF-A0A1F8QTC5-F1
#
_entry.id   AF-A0A1F8QTC5-F1
#
_cell.length_a   1.000
_cell.length_b   1.000
_cell.length_c   1.000
_cell.angle_alpha   90.00
_cell.angle_beta   90.00
_cell.angle_gamma   90.00
#
_symmetry.space_group_name_H-M   'P 1'
#
loop_
_entity.id
_entity.type
_entity.pdbx_description
1 polymer ?
#
loop_
_entity_poly.entity_id
_entity_poly.type
_entity_poly.pdbx_seq_one_letter_code
_entity_poly.pdbx_strand_id
1 'polypeptide(L)'
;MDYRIDGKGKTYTQKVTKQAVPIVACVENTLIHGTIHLTPENRLKDELNNSELFLAITQAQVLDAQTGRVLHNTDLLIINKQRIAWIFPSSPRITDTDMENVSSHYD
;
A
#
# COMPACT_ATOMS: atom_id res chain seq x y z
N MET A 1 19.93 -11.80 20.63
CA MET A 1 19.86 -10.36 20.31
C MET A 1 21.26 -9.95 19.89
N ASP A 2 21.52 -9.84 18.58
CA ASP A 2 22.82 -9.42 18.05
C ASP A 2 22.74 -7.95 17.65
N TYR A 3 23.46 -7.10 18.37
CA TYR A 3 23.64 -5.69 18.01
C TYR A 3 25.07 -5.54 17.47
N ARG A 4 25.20 -5.28 16.16
CA ARG A 4 26.50 -5.00 15.53
C ARG A 4 26.82 -3.52 15.70
N ILE A 5 27.89 -3.25 16.43
CA ILE A 5 28.39 -1.89 16.72
C ILE A 5 29.59 -1.65 15.82
N ASP A 6 29.57 -0.59 15.01
CA ASP A 6 30.76 -0.09 14.33
C ASP A 6 31.48 0.96 15.21
N GLY A 7 32.79 1.08 15.04
CA GLY A 7 33.76 1.79 15.90
C GLY A 7 33.59 3.31 16.04
N LYS A 8 32.43 3.87 15.67
CA LYS A 8 32.10 5.30 15.84
C LYS A 8 30.76 5.55 16.58
N GLY A 9 30.25 4.56 17.33
CA GLY A 9 29.16 4.78 18.29
C GLY A 9 27.83 5.29 17.69
N LYS A 10 27.61 5.12 16.38
CA LYS A 10 26.36 5.50 15.73
C LYS A 10 25.40 4.33 15.74
N THR A 11 24.35 4.43 16.56
CA THR A 11 23.21 3.52 16.55
C THR A 11 22.44 3.67 15.24
N TYR A 12 22.49 2.66 14.37
CA TYR A 12 21.57 2.57 13.23
C TYR A 12 20.21 2.09 13.75
N THR A 13 19.33 3.02 14.08
CA THR A 13 17.90 2.71 14.23
C THR A 13 17.33 2.59 12.82
N GLN A 14 17.00 1.37 12.38
CA GLN A 14 16.22 1.18 11.16
C GLN A 14 14.91 1.95 11.31
N LYS A 15 14.77 3.05 10.58
CA LYS A 15 13.55 3.86 10.54
C LYS A 15 12.53 3.14 9.68
N VAL A 16 11.79 2.20 10.28
CA VAL A 16 10.66 1.51 9.66
C VAL A 16 9.61 2.56 9.29
N THR A 17 9.61 3.00 8.03
CA THR A 17 8.70 4.03 7.53
C THR A 17 7.51 3.34 6.88
N LYS A 18 6.32 3.43 7.49
CA LYS A 18 5.08 2.90 6.91
C LYS A 18 4.86 3.52 5.52
N GLN A 19 4.73 2.68 4.50
CA GLN A 19 4.50 3.13 3.13
C GLN A 19 2.99 3.16 2.86
N ALA A 20 2.49 4.34 2.49
CA ALA A 20 1.14 4.49 1.98
C ALA A 20 1.11 4.00 0.54
N VAL A 21 0.35 2.93 0.26
CA VAL A 21 0.26 2.31 -1.06
C VAL A 21 -1.16 2.51 -1.58
N PRO A 22 -1.35 3.23 -2.70
CA PRO A 22 -2.65 3.32 -3.32
C PRO A 22 -3.00 1.97 -3.95
N ILE A 23 -4.23 1.51 -3.73
CA ILE A 23 -4.73 0.21 -4.17
C ILE A 23 -6.08 0.34 -4.87
N VAL A 24 -6.34 -0.62 -5.74
CA VAL A 24 -7.67 -0.93 -6.27
C VAL A 24 -8.05 -2.32 -5.79
N ALA A 25 -9.22 -2.45 -5.17
CA ALA A 25 -9.79 -3.72 -4.76
C ALA A 25 -11.18 -3.92 -5.39
N CYS A 26 -11.51 -5.15 -5.73
CA CYS A 26 -12.86 -5.51 -6.17
C CYS A 26 -13.55 -6.32 -5.08
N VAL A 27 -14.74 -5.84 -4.69
CA VAL A 27 -15.59 -6.45 -3.68
C VAL A 27 -16.98 -6.60 -4.28
N GLU A 28 -17.36 -7.83 -4.57
CA GLU A 28 -18.63 -8.18 -5.21
C GLU A 28 -18.84 -7.38 -6.52
N ASN A 29 -19.82 -6.48 -6.57
CA ASN A 29 -20.13 -5.63 -7.73
C ASN A 29 -19.57 -4.20 -7.60
N THR A 30 -18.61 -3.98 -6.70
CA THR A 30 -18.03 -2.67 -6.44
C THR A 30 -16.52 -2.68 -6.61
N LEU A 31 -16.00 -1.56 -7.13
CA LEU A 31 -14.59 -1.26 -7.18
C LEU A 31 -14.27 -0.26 -6.08
N ILE A 32 -13.22 -0.53 -5.31
CA ILE A 32 -12.78 0.30 -4.22
C ILE A 32 -11.41 0.84 -4.58
N HIS A 33 -11.31 2.15 -4.68
CA HIS A 33 -10.04 2.86 -4.82
C HIS A 33 -9.69 3.44 -3.46
N GLY A 34 -8.46 3.34 -3.02
CA GLY A 34 -8.04 3.99 -1.78
C GLY A 34 -6.60 3.71 -1.46
N THR A 35 -6.21 3.92 -0.21
CA THR A 35 -4.83 3.76 0.25
C THR A 35 -4.78 2.81 1.42
N ILE A 36 -3.79 1.93 1.43
CA ILE A 36 -3.48 1.09 2.59
C ILE A 36 -2.10 1.45 3.10
N HIS A 37 -1.88 1.23 4.39
CA HIS A 37 -0.62 1.55 5.04
C HIS A 37 0.10 0.24 5.34
N LEU A 38 1.08 -0.11 4.50
CA LEU A 38 1.90 -1.29 4.68
C LEU A 38 3.17 -0.94 5.45
N THR A 39 3.56 -1.80 6.37
CA THR A 39 4.88 -1.74 7.03
C THR A 39 5.91 -2.29 6.03
N PRO A 40 7.10 -1.68 5.85
CA PRO A 40 8.03 -2.07 4.78
C PRO A 40 8.50 -3.53 4.83
N GLU A 41 8.36 -4.20 5.99
CA GLU A 41 8.67 -5.62 6.14
C GLU A 41 7.47 -6.55 5.85
N ASN A 42 6.26 -6.01 5.82
CA ASN A 42 5.04 -6.75 5.51
C ASN A 42 4.70 -6.60 4.02
N ARG A 43 4.71 -7.72 3.30
CA ARG A 43 4.21 -7.75 1.93
C ARG A 43 2.68 -7.58 1.97
N LEU A 44 2.08 -7.07 0.89
CA LEU A 44 0.62 -7.06 0.72
C LEU A 44 -0.01 -8.45 0.99
N LYS A 45 0.70 -9.51 0.60
CA LYS A 45 0.33 -10.90 0.87
C LYS A 45 0.29 -11.23 2.38
N ASP A 46 1.24 -10.71 3.16
CA ASP A 46 1.33 -10.98 4.59
C ASP A 46 0.20 -10.28 5.34
N GLU A 47 -0.18 -9.07 4.90
CA GLU A 47 -1.33 -8.33 5.42
C GLU A 47 -2.67 -9.06 5.14
N LEU A 48 -2.80 -9.67 3.96
CA LEU A 48 -3.96 -10.47 3.60
C LEU A 48 -4.02 -11.82 4.34
N ASN A 49 -2.86 -12.41 4.65
CA ASN A 49 -2.75 -13.68 5.37
C ASN A 49 -2.86 -13.53 6.90
N ASN A 50 -2.85 -12.31 7.42
CA ASN A 50 -3.08 -12.07 8.85
C ASN A 50 -4.50 -12.52 9.25
N SER A 51 -4.65 -13.06 10.46
CA SER A 51 -5.91 -13.56 11.03
C SER A 51 -7.00 -12.49 11.16
N GLU A 52 -6.65 -11.22 11.02
CA GLU A 52 -7.63 -10.14 10.97
C GLU A 52 -8.52 -10.26 9.73
N LEU A 53 -9.83 -10.38 9.94
CA LEU A 53 -10.81 -10.55 8.87
C LEU A 53 -11.08 -9.25 8.09
N PHE A 54 -10.67 -8.11 8.63
CA PHE A 54 -10.98 -6.80 8.08
C PHE A 54 -9.71 -6.10 7.57
N LEU A 55 -9.85 -5.39 6.46
CA LEU A 55 -8.82 -4.53 5.88
C LEU A 55 -9.30 -3.09 5.93
N ALA A 56 -8.48 -2.21 6.50
CA ALA A 56 -8.73 -0.78 6.54
C ALA A 56 -8.14 -0.09 5.31
N ILE A 57 -8.96 0.64 4.58
CA ILE A 57 -8.60 1.45 3.42
C ILE A 57 -8.90 2.90 3.76
N THR A 58 -7.91 3.78 3.66
CA THR A 58 -8.03 5.22 3.86
C THR A 58 -8.30 5.94 2.54
N GLN A 59 -8.96 7.09 2.60
CA GLN A 59 -9.33 7.90 1.42
C GLN A 59 -10.01 7.06 0.34
N ALA A 60 -11.03 6.29 0.76
CA ALA A 60 -11.65 5.28 -0.05
C ALA A 60 -12.78 5.87 -0.91
N GLN A 61 -12.78 5.52 -2.18
CA GLN A 61 -13.84 5.78 -3.14
C GLN A 61 -14.43 4.44 -3.59
N VAL A 62 -15.73 4.27 -3.40
CA VAL A 62 -16.49 3.11 -3.83
C VAL A 62 -17.16 3.45 -5.15
N LEU A 63 -16.86 2.69 -6.18
CA LEU A 63 -17.43 2.80 -7.51
C LEU A 63 -18.25 1.54 -7.83
N ASP A 64 -19.29 1.72 -8.63
CA ASP A 64 -20.03 0.61 -9.22
C ASP A 64 -19.18 -0.04 -10.32
N ALA A 65 -18.98 -1.36 -10.24
CA ALA A 65 -18.08 -2.06 -11.16
C ALA A 65 -18.60 -2.13 -12.60
N GLN A 66 -19.91 -1.96 -12.84
CA GLN A 66 -20.52 -2.04 -14.16
C GLN A 66 -20.56 -0.69 -14.85
N THR A 67 -20.88 0.36 -14.10
CA THR A 67 -21.12 1.71 -14.62
C THR A 67 -19.94 2.65 -14.40
N GLY A 68 -19.01 2.30 -13.51
CA GLY A 68 -17.89 3.15 -13.10
C GLY A 68 -18.32 4.38 -12.31
N ARG A 69 -19.58 4.47 -11.88
CA ARG A 69 -20.09 5.61 -11.11
C ARG A 69 -19.63 5.54 -9.67
N VAL A 70 -19.22 6.67 -9.13
CA VAL A 70 -18.92 6.80 -7.69
C VAL A 70 -20.22 6.64 -6.90
N LEU A 71 -20.29 5.58 -6.12
CA LEU A 71 -21.39 5.31 -5.18
C LEU A 71 -21.14 6.00 -3.85
N HIS A 72 -19.89 6.02 -3.38
CA HIS A 72 -19.55 6.57 -2.07
C HIS A 72 -18.10 7.05 -1.98
N ASN A 73 -17.86 8.06 -1.13
CA ASN A 73 -16.53 8.53 -0.74
C ASN A 73 -16.45 8.58 0.79
N THR A 74 -15.38 8.06 1.38
CA THR A 74 -15.16 8.06 2.84
C THR A 74 -13.67 8.18 3.17
N ASP A 75 -13.36 8.82 4.29
CA ASP A 75 -11.97 8.91 4.77
C ASP A 75 -11.41 7.57 5.24
N LEU A 76 -12.28 6.67 5.71
CA LEU A 76 -11.95 5.33 6.16
C LEU A 76 -13.04 4.34 5.75
N LEU A 77 -12.63 3.23 5.15
CA LEU A 77 -13.48 2.11 4.77
C LEU A 77 -12.87 0.82 5.33
N ILE A 78 -13.69 0.04 6.03
CA ILE A 78 -13.30 -1.25 6.60
C ILE A 78 -14.04 -2.34 5.82
N ILE A 79 -13.29 -3.19 5.11
CA ILE A 79 -13.86 -4.27 4.29
C ILE A 79 -13.45 -5.64 4.80
N ASN A 80 -14.32 -6.64 4.65
CA ASN A 80 -13.97 -8.02 4.98
C ASN A 80 -13.11 -8.62 3.86
N LYS A 81 -11.92 -9.11 4.21
CA LYS A 81 -10.95 -9.72 3.28
C LYS A 81 -11.53 -10.93 2.54
N GLN A 82 -12.44 -11.68 3.15
CA GLN A 82 -13.09 -12.85 2.54
C GLN A 82 -14.02 -12.49 1.36
N ARG A 83 -14.41 -11.22 1.24
CA ARG A 83 -15.26 -10.72 0.14
C ARG A 83 -14.47 -10.06 -0.97
N ILE A 84 -13.16 -9.89 -0.80
CA ILE A 84 -12.28 -9.30 -1.80
C ILE A 84 -12.00 -10.36 -2.86
N ALA A 85 -12.47 -10.13 -4.09
CA ALA A 85 -12.18 -11.01 -5.21
C ALA A 85 -10.71 -10.87 -5.66
N TRP A 86 -10.22 -9.63 -5.69
CA TRP A 86 -8.84 -9.30 -6.01
C TRP A 86 -8.49 -7.89 -5.50
N ILE A 87 -7.21 -7.65 -5.27
CA ILE A 87 -6.64 -6.37 -4.86
C ILE A 87 -5.26 -6.20 -5.49
N PHE A 88 -4.95 -5.01 -5.99
CA PHE A 88 -3.64 -4.70 -6.54
C PHE A 88 -3.23 -3.24 -6.25
N PRO A 89 -1.92 -2.95 -6.13
CA PRO A 89 -1.44 -1.59 -6.01
C PRO A 89 -1.64 -0.82 -7.32
N SER A 90 -2.24 0.36 -7.24
CA SER A 90 -2.50 1.23 -8.40
C SER A 90 -1.34 2.19 -8.69
N SER A 91 -0.34 2.27 -7.79
CA SER A 91 0.87 3.04 -8.08
C SER A 91 1.64 2.37 -9.20
N PRO A 92 2.20 3.12 -10.16
CA PRO A 92 3.24 2.57 -11.01
C PRO A 92 4.32 1.97 -10.10
N ARG A 93 4.76 0.74 -10.42
CA ARG A 93 6.00 0.20 -9.86
C ARG A 93 7.06 1.26 -10.12
N ILE A 94 7.52 1.95 -9.09
CA ILE A 94 8.78 2.67 -9.16
C ILE A 94 9.82 1.55 -9.18
N THR A 95 10.13 1.09 -10.38
CA THR A 95 11.34 0.29 -10.59
C THR A 95 12.51 1.24 -10.41
N ASP A 96 13.57 0.82 -9.73
CA ASP A 96 14.84 1.56 -9.57
C ASP A 96 15.41 2.18 -10.86
N THR A 97 14.87 1.83 -12.03
CA THR A 97 15.16 2.39 -13.35
C THR A 97 14.87 3.90 -13.48
N ASP A 98 14.01 4.50 -12.65
CA ASP A 98 13.66 5.94 -12.78
C ASP A 98 14.68 6.92 -12.16
N MET A 99 15.73 6.44 -11.47
CA MET A 99 16.78 7.33 -10.93
C MET A 99 17.90 7.67 -11.94
N GLU A 100 18.01 6.98 -13.08
CA GLU A 100 19.12 7.21 -14.01
C GLU A 100 18.90 8.39 -14.98
N ASN A 101 17.67 8.92 -15.09
CA ASN A 101 17.35 10.01 -16.02
C ASN A 101 17.43 11.44 -15.42
N VAL A 102 17.76 11.59 -14.13
CA VAL A 102 17.81 12.93 -13.49
C VAL A 102 19.20 13.58 -13.63
N SER A 103 20.24 12.84 -14.02
CA SER A 103 21.62 13.38 -14.02
C SER A 103 22.08 14.05 -15.34
N SER A 104 21.28 14.08 -16.40
CA SER A 104 21.73 14.61 -17.71
C SER A 104 21.14 15.98 -18.07
N HIS A 105 20.67 16.76 -17.10
CA HIS A 105 20.14 18.11 -17.34
C HIS A 105 20.89 19.23 -16.61
N TYR A 106 22.15 18.97 -16.24
CA TYR A 106 23.11 20.00 -15.86
C TYR A 106 24.43 19.73 -16.58
N ASP A 107 24.53 20.20 -17.81
CA ASP A 107 25.77 20.68 -18.43
C ASP A 107 25.42 21.95 -19.22
#